data_AF-A0A8T2KPV2-F1
#
_entry.id   AF-A0A8T2KPV2-F1
#
_cell.length_a   1.000
_cell.length_b   1.000
_cell.length_c   1.000
_cell.angle_alpha   90.00
_cell.angle_beta   90.00
_cell.angle_gamma   90.00
#
_symmetry.space_group_name_H-M   'P 1'
#
loop_
_entity.id
_entity.type
_entity.pdbx_description
1 polymer ?
#
loop_
_entity_poly.entity_id
_entity_poly.type
_entity_poly.pdbx_seq_one_letter_code
_entity_poly.pdbx_strand_id
1 'polypeptide(L)'
;MLTGDITASGGEAFLNGYSMRTEMGQVHQNMGYCPQFDAIDDLLTGREHLEFYARLRGVPEQEVASVAEWGIQKLGLVKYSNKSAGTYSGGNKRKLSTAMSLIGCPPVVFLDEPTTGMDPKARRFLWDCILSVIKEGRSVILTSHRCLSSHTHTQTLHRCFSSQGICT
;
A
#
# COMPACT_ATOMS: atom_id res chain seq x y z
N MET A 1 -8.14 -12.38 5.17
CA MET A 1 -8.61 -13.31 4.12
C MET A 1 -7.89 -13.03 2.80
N LEU A 2 -8.08 -11.87 2.15
CA LEU A 2 -7.43 -11.55 0.87
C LEU A 2 -5.90 -11.39 0.96
N THR A 3 -5.38 -11.05 2.13
CA THR A 3 -3.94 -10.95 2.43
C THR A 3 -3.28 -12.28 2.80
N GLY A 4 -4.07 -13.34 3.03
CA GLY A 4 -3.60 -14.64 3.48
C GLY A 4 -3.55 -14.86 5.00
N ASP A 5 -3.80 -13.83 5.82
CA ASP A 5 -3.67 -13.93 7.29
C ASP A 5 -4.73 -14.82 7.97
N ILE A 6 -5.87 -15.01 7.30
CA ILE A 6 -6.99 -15.81 7.81
C ILE A 6 -7.49 -16.65 6.65
N THR A 7 -7.69 -17.96 6.89
CA THR A 7 -8.24 -18.89 5.91
C THR A 7 -9.62 -18.44 5.45
N ALA A 8 -9.89 -18.56 4.15
CA ALA A 8 -11.19 -18.22 3.61
C ALA A 8 -12.28 -19.18 4.15
N SER A 9 -13.37 -18.64 4.69
CA SER A 9 -14.51 -19.42 5.19
C SER A 9 -15.29 -20.12 4.07
N GLY A 10 -15.17 -19.62 2.83
CA GLY A 10 -15.81 -20.16 1.63
C GLY A 10 -15.59 -19.23 0.44
N GLY A 11 -15.95 -19.70 -0.77
CA GLY A 11 -15.79 -18.96 -2.02
C GLY A 11 -14.40 -19.11 -2.66
N GLU A 12 -14.26 -18.51 -3.84
CA GLU A 12 -13.02 -18.47 -4.61
C GLU A 12 -12.66 -17.02 -4.92
N ALA A 13 -11.36 -16.74 -4.95
CA ALA A 13 -10.86 -15.42 -5.26
C ALA A 13 -9.49 -15.54 -5.91
N PHE A 14 -9.31 -14.76 -6.98
CA PHE A 14 -8.15 -14.82 -7.85
C PHE A 14 -7.49 -13.44 -7.93
N LEU A 15 -6.17 -13.39 -7.87
CA LEU A 15 -5.38 -12.18 -8.05
C LEU A 15 -4.40 -12.41 -9.20
N ASN A 16 -4.52 -11.60 -10.25
CA ASN A 16 -3.71 -11.74 -11.46
C ASN A 16 -3.72 -13.18 -12.03
N GLY A 17 -4.87 -13.86 -11.97
CA GLY A 17 -5.04 -15.24 -12.41
C GLY A 17 -4.65 -16.32 -11.39
N TYR A 18 -3.97 -15.95 -10.29
CA TYR A 18 -3.56 -16.90 -9.25
C TYR A 18 -4.61 -17.07 -8.17
N SER A 19 -4.85 -18.32 -7.76
CA SER A 19 -5.80 -18.65 -6.69
C SER A 19 -5.24 -18.26 -5.32
N MET A 20 -6.01 -17.48 -4.55
CA MET A 20 -5.64 -17.11 -3.17
C MET A 20 -5.77 -18.28 -2.17
N ARG A 21 -6.19 -19.47 -2.61
CA ARG A 21 -6.24 -20.66 -1.74
C ARG A 21 -5.04 -21.59 -1.95
N THR A 22 -4.58 -21.71 -3.19
CA THR A 22 -3.58 -22.70 -3.58
C THR A 22 -2.23 -22.08 -3.97
N GLU A 23 -2.22 -20.81 -4.39
CA GLU A 23 -1.06 -20.15 -5.02
C GLU A 23 -0.65 -18.87 -4.27
N MET A 24 -0.75 -18.87 -2.95
CA MET A 24 -0.50 -17.68 -2.12
C MET A 24 0.87 -17.05 -2.33
N GLY A 25 1.91 -17.82 -2.63
CA GLY A 25 3.24 -17.27 -2.93
C GLY A 25 3.25 -16.35 -4.16
N GLN A 26 2.53 -16.74 -5.23
CA GLN A 26 2.38 -15.93 -6.44
C GLN A 26 1.50 -14.70 -6.18
N VAL A 27 0.43 -14.88 -5.41
CA VAL A 27 -0.45 -13.78 -4.98
C VAL A 27 0.35 -12.74 -4.20
N HIS A 28 1.17 -13.15 -3.22
CA HIS A 28 2.02 -12.26 -2.43
C HIS A 28 3.03 -11.47 -3.27
N GLN A 29 3.62 -12.09 -4.29
CA GLN A 29 4.52 -11.40 -5.23
C GLN A 29 3.81 -10.36 -6.10
N ASN A 30 2.53 -10.59 -6.40
CA ASN A 30 1.71 -9.71 -7.23
C ASN A 30 0.87 -8.69 -6.42
N MET A 31 0.95 -8.71 -5.09
CA MET A 31 0.21 -7.77 -4.24
C MET A 31 1.12 -6.87 -3.42
N GLY A 32 0.72 -5.61 -3.29
CA GLY A 32 1.21 -4.68 -2.29
C GLY A 32 0.22 -4.60 -1.12
N TYR A 33 0.71 -4.53 0.12
CA TYR A 33 -0.15 -4.37 1.29
C TYR A 33 0.40 -3.32 2.25
N CYS A 34 -0.45 -2.37 2.64
CA CYS A 34 -0.18 -1.37 3.67
C CYS A 34 -1.16 -1.60 4.83
N PRO A 35 -0.70 -2.15 5.98
CA PRO A 35 -1.55 -2.43 7.13
C PRO A 35 -2.01 -1.15 7.86
N GLN A 36 -3.05 -1.28 8.69
CA GLN A 36 -3.55 -0.18 9.54
C GLN A 36 -2.49 0.31 10.54
N PHE A 37 -1.64 -0.58 11.07
CA PHE A 37 -0.51 -0.22 11.93
C PHE A 37 0.77 -0.21 11.11
N ASP A 38 1.55 0.87 11.19
CA ASP A 38 2.76 1.02 10.38
C ASP A 38 3.80 -0.04 10.77
N ALA A 39 4.21 -0.87 9.80
CA ALA A 39 5.28 -1.87 9.97
C ALA A 39 6.66 -1.19 9.81
N ILE A 40 6.93 -0.21 10.65
CA ILE A 40 8.14 0.63 10.58
C ILE A 40 9.06 0.29 11.75
N ASP A 41 10.34 0.08 11.43
CA ASP A 41 11.41 0.00 12.42
C ASP A 41 11.88 1.42 12.77
N ASP A 42 11.84 1.78 14.04
CA ASP A 42 12.18 3.14 14.45
C ASP A 42 13.68 3.47 14.28
N LEU A 43 14.56 2.46 14.17
CA LEU A 43 16.01 2.64 14.03
C LEU A 43 16.42 2.88 12.57
N LEU A 44 15.71 2.30 11.61
CA LEU A 44 16.02 2.42 10.20
C LEU A 44 15.56 3.77 9.63
N THR A 45 16.32 4.31 8.68
CA THR A 45 15.92 5.49 7.91
C THR A 45 14.83 5.15 6.89
N GLY A 46 14.13 6.16 6.39
CA GLY A 46 13.12 5.95 5.34
C GLY A 46 13.72 5.36 4.05
N ARG A 47 14.96 5.71 3.71
CA ARG A 47 15.67 5.12 2.57
C ARG A 47 15.99 3.65 2.80
N GLU A 48 16.57 3.32 3.95
CA GLU A 48 16.91 1.93 4.29
C GLU A 48 15.69 1.02 4.31
N HIS A 49 14.53 1.49 4.78
CA HIS A 49 13.28 0.72 4.68
C HIS A 49 12.94 0.36 3.24
N LEU A 50 12.96 1.34 2.34
CA LEU A 50 12.56 1.12 0.95
C LEU A 50 13.55 0.23 0.21
N GLU A 51 14.85 0.37 0.49
CA GLU A 51 15.87 -0.52 -0.05
C GLU A 51 15.73 -1.94 0.49
N PHE A 52 15.45 -2.09 1.79
CA PHE A 52 15.21 -3.38 2.42
C PHE A 52 13.99 -4.09 1.81
N TYR A 53 12.85 -3.39 1.69
CA TYR A 53 11.66 -3.96 1.06
C TYR A 53 11.86 -4.22 -0.44
N ALA A 54 12.63 -3.40 -1.17
CA ALA A 54 12.95 -3.66 -2.57
C ALA A 54 13.72 -4.98 -2.74
N ARG A 55 14.73 -5.24 -1.89
CA ARG A 55 15.46 -6.51 -1.88
C ARG A 55 14.56 -7.69 -1.55
N LEU A 56 13.68 -7.56 -0.55
CA LEU A 56 12.70 -8.61 -0.20
C LEU A 56 11.73 -8.93 -1.33
N ARG A 57 11.37 -7.93 -2.14
CA ARG A 57 10.52 -8.10 -3.33
C ARG A 57 11.27 -8.63 -4.56
N GLY A 58 12.57 -8.89 -4.45
CA GLY A 58 13.39 -9.43 -5.53
C GLY A 58 13.80 -8.40 -6.59
N VAL A 59 13.80 -7.10 -6.25
CA VAL A 59 14.35 -6.06 -7.14
C VAL A 59 15.86 -6.31 -7.32
N PRO A 60 16.40 -6.29 -8.56
CA PRO A 60 17.84 -6.45 -8.79
C PRO A 60 18.66 -5.43 -8.01
N GLU A 61 19.78 -5.84 -7.41
CA GLU A 61 20.58 -4.97 -6.53
C GLU A 61 21.00 -3.65 -7.21
N GLN A 62 21.22 -3.67 -8.53
CA GLN A 62 21.57 -2.46 -9.29
C GLN A 62 20.43 -1.43 -9.36
N GLU A 63 19.18 -1.88 -9.18
CA GLU A 63 17.95 -1.05 -9.24
C GLU A 63 17.40 -0.70 -7.85
N VAL A 64 17.87 -1.36 -6.78
CA VAL A 64 17.36 -1.14 -5.42
C VAL A 64 17.42 0.34 -5.03
N ALA A 65 18.55 1.01 -5.29
CA ALA A 65 18.72 2.42 -4.95
C ALA A 65 17.78 3.34 -5.76
N SER A 66 17.55 3.04 -7.05
CA SER A 66 16.68 3.85 -7.91
C SER A 66 15.21 3.65 -7.54
N VAL A 67 14.79 2.43 -7.21
CA VAL A 67 13.44 2.11 -6.74
C VAL A 67 13.17 2.76 -5.37
N ALA A 68 14.14 2.74 -4.46
CA ALA A 68 14.01 3.43 -3.18
C ALA A 68 13.88 4.94 -3.37
N GLU A 69 14.70 5.54 -4.22
CA GLU A 69 14.63 6.97 -4.54
C GLU A 69 13.29 7.34 -5.18
N TRP A 70 12.78 6.52 -6.10
CA TRP A 70 11.44 6.68 -6.67
C TRP A 70 10.36 6.71 -5.58
N GLY A 71 10.40 5.77 -4.63
CA GLY A 71 9.43 5.72 -3.52
C GLY A 71 9.49 6.95 -2.62
N ILE A 72 10.71 7.42 -2.29
CA ILE A 72 10.94 8.64 -1.52
C ILE A 72 10.33 9.86 -2.22
N GLN A 73 10.56 10.00 -3.53
CA GLN A 73 10.07 11.12 -4.32
C GLN A 73 8.55 11.06 -4.48
N LYS A 74 8.01 9.89 -4.85
CA LYS A 74 6.58 9.66 -5.08
C LYS A 74 5.74 10.02 -3.86
N LEU A 75 6.24 9.74 -2.66
CA LEU A 75 5.54 10.02 -1.40
C LEU A 75 6.03 11.30 -0.69
N GLY A 76 6.88 12.10 -1.34
CA GLY A 76 7.30 13.40 -0.84
C GLY A 76 8.12 13.33 0.46
N LEU A 77 8.90 12.26 0.64
CA LEU A 77 9.72 11.99 1.83
C LEU A 77 11.18 12.47 1.70
N VAL A 78 11.54 13.17 0.62
CA VAL A 78 12.92 13.60 0.30
C VAL A 78 13.64 14.24 1.51
N LYS A 79 12.97 15.18 2.20
CA LYS A 79 13.52 15.89 3.38
C LYS A 79 13.77 15.01 4.61
N TYR A 80 13.14 13.84 4.67
CA TYR A 80 13.19 12.92 5.80
C TYR A 80 13.96 11.64 5.47
N SER A 81 14.27 11.39 4.19
CA SER A 81 14.90 10.16 3.68
C SER A 81 16.06 9.60 4.52
N ASN A 82 16.94 10.47 5.01
CA ASN A 82 18.14 10.11 5.79
C ASN A 82 17.95 10.25 7.32
N LYS A 83 16.73 10.50 7.78
CA LYS A 83 16.39 10.53 9.22
C LYS A 83 15.80 9.18 9.61
N SER A 84 16.07 8.75 10.84
CA SER A 84 15.46 7.53 11.37
C SER A 84 13.94 7.67 11.39
N ALA A 85 13.25 6.61 10.98
CA ALA A 85 11.79 6.60 10.84
C ALA A 85 11.08 6.76 12.18
N GLY A 86 11.75 6.47 13.31
CA GLY A 86 11.26 6.78 14.65
C GLY A 86 10.98 8.27 14.88
N THR A 87 11.69 9.15 14.18
CA THR A 87 11.49 10.61 14.25
C THR A 87 10.35 11.12 13.36
N TYR A 88 9.73 10.25 12.55
CA TYR A 88 8.69 10.65 11.62
C TYR A 88 7.39 10.94 12.37
N SER A 89 6.66 11.97 11.92
CA SER A 89 5.27 12.15 12.33
C SER A 89 4.41 10.98 11.84
N GLY A 90 3.27 10.74 12.47
CA GLY A 90 2.35 9.67 12.05
C GLY A 90 1.97 9.75 10.57
N GLY A 91 1.80 10.96 10.02
CA GLY A 91 1.55 11.14 8.59
C GLY A 91 2.73 10.76 7.69
N ASN A 92 3.96 11.00 8.11
CA ASN A 92 5.15 10.58 7.36
C ASN A 92 5.40 9.08 7.51
N LYS A 93 5.12 8.49 8.68
CA LYS A 93 5.11 7.03 8.87
C LYS A 93 4.12 6.38 7.90
N ARG A 94 2.89 6.90 7.81
CA ARG A 94 1.89 6.41 6.87
C ARG A 94 2.28 6.53 5.40
N LYS A 95 2.95 7.63 5.03
CA LYS A 95 3.52 7.81 3.69
C LYS A 95 4.60 6.78 3.40
N LEU A 96 5.49 6.51 4.35
CA LEU A 96 6.54 5.50 4.20
C LEU A 96 5.94 4.09 4.06
N SER A 97 4.94 3.76 4.89
CA SER A 97 4.21 2.49 4.81
C SER A 97 3.53 2.31 3.45
N THR A 98 2.89 3.38 2.94
CA THR A 98 2.34 3.37 1.58
C THR A 98 3.43 3.21 0.52
N ALA A 99 4.56 3.90 0.64
CA ALA A 99 5.68 3.74 -0.29
C ALA A 99 6.15 2.28 -0.36
N MET A 100 6.33 1.62 0.79
CA MET A 100 6.71 0.20 0.89
C MET A 100 5.72 -0.70 0.15
N SER A 101 4.40 -0.45 0.26
CA SER A 101 3.38 -1.22 -0.46
C SER A 101 3.41 -1.07 -1.98
N LEU A 102 4.04 -0.01 -2.49
CA LEU A 102 4.17 0.26 -3.94
C LEU A 102 5.48 -0.29 -4.53
N ILE A 103 6.42 -0.71 -3.69
CA ILE A 103 7.71 -1.27 -4.12
C ILE A 103 7.49 -2.59 -4.84
N GLY A 104 8.25 -2.83 -5.92
CA GLY A 104 8.11 -4.01 -6.78
C GLY A 104 6.99 -3.91 -7.80
N CYS A 105 6.39 -2.72 -7.97
CA CYS A 105 5.33 -2.45 -8.95
C CYS A 105 4.19 -3.50 -8.97
N PRO A 106 3.57 -3.81 -7.82
CA PRO A 106 2.52 -4.81 -7.78
C PRO A 106 1.29 -4.36 -8.58
N PRO A 107 0.65 -5.26 -9.37
CA PRO A 107 -0.57 -4.93 -10.12
C PRO A 107 -1.76 -4.57 -9.23
N VAL A 108 -1.81 -5.09 -8.00
CA VAL A 108 -2.87 -4.81 -7.03
C VAL A 108 -2.27 -4.36 -5.70
N VAL A 109 -2.80 -3.26 -5.14
CA VAL A 109 -2.36 -2.70 -3.85
C VAL A 109 -3.54 -2.63 -2.90
N PHE A 110 -3.39 -3.24 -1.72
CA PHE A 110 -4.35 -3.17 -0.63
C PHE A 110 -3.86 -2.14 0.40
N LEU A 111 -4.67 -1.13 0.70
CA LEU A 111 -4.37 -0.18 1.76
C LEU A 111 -5.46 -0.22 2.83
N ASP A 112 -5.05 -0.58 4.04
CA ASP A 112 -5.94 -0.72 5.18
C ASP A 112 -5.94 0.57 6.01
N GLU A 113 -7.04 1.31 5.96
CA GLU A 113 -7.19 2.64 6.55
C GLU A 113 -6.02 3.63 6.29
N PRO A 114 -5.61 3.87 5.04
CA PRO A 114 -4.38 4.61 4.76
C PRO A 114 -4.37 6.07 5.21
N THR A 115 -5.50 6.63 5.62
CA THR A 115 -5.63 8.07 5.94
C THR A 115 -5.94 8.34 7.41
N THR A 116 -6.02 7.30 8.24
CA THR A 116 -6.27 7.44 9.68
C THR A 116 -5.08 8.12 10.37
N GLY A 117 -5.34 9.09 11.24
CA GLY A 117 -4.31 9.83 11.96
C GLY A 117 -3.51 10.85 11.13
N MET A 118 -3.81 11.02 9.84
CA MET A 118 -3.18 12.03 8.99
C MET A 118 -3.92 13.37 9.05
N ASP A 119 -3.16 14.46 9.04
CA ASP A 119 -3.70 15.81 8.87
C ASP A 119 -4.36 15.98 7.48
N PRO A 120 -5.26 16.97 7.30
CA PRO A 120 -5.98 17.14 6.04
C PRO A 120 -5.08 17.34 4.81
N LYS A 121 -3.92 17.97 4.96
CA LYS A 121 -2.99 18.22 3.85
C LYS A 121 -2.28 16.93 3.45
N ALA A 122 -1.80 16.17 4.43
CA ALA A 122 -1.14 14.89 4.17
C ALA A 122 -2.12 13.84 3.59
N ARG A 123 -3.40 13.87 4.02
CA ARG A 123 -4.46 13.02 3.44
C ARG A 123 -4.69 13.30 1.96
N ARG A 124 -4.85 14.58 1.57
CA ARG A 124 -5.02 14.96 0.15
C ARG A 124 -3.83 14.53 -0.68
N PHE A 125 -2.62 14.78 -0.18
CA PHE A 125 -1.40 14.36 -0.86
C PHE A 125 -1.36 12.84 -1.09
N LEU A 126 -1.69 12.03 -0.07
CA LEU A 126 -1.72 10.58 -0.22
C LEU A 126 -2.78 10.13 -1.22
N TRP A 127 -3.93 10.79 -1.24
CA TRP A 127 -4.98 10.53 -2.23
C TRP A 127 -4.52 10.83 -3.65
N ASP A 128 -3.83 11.96 -3.87
CA ASP A 128 -3.28 12.32 -5.17
C ASP A 128 -2.24 11.28 -5.64
N CYS A 129 -1.42 10.75 -4.71
CA CYS A 129 -0.50 9.64 -4.99
C CYS A 129 -1.25 8.36 -5.41
N ILE A 130 -2.29 7.98 -4.68
CA ILE A 130 -3.13 6.81 -4.99
C ILE A 130 -3.77 6.97 -6.38
N LEU A 131 -4.36 8.12 -6.67
CA LEU A 131 -4.95 8.42 -7.97
C LEU A 131 -3.91 8.37 -9.09
N SER A 132 -2.68 8.83 -8.84
CA SER A 132 -1.59 8.71 -9.81
C SER A 132 -1.23 7.25 -10.09
N VAL A 133 -1.22 6.40 -9.06
CA VAL A 133 -0.95 4.96 -9.22
C VAL A 133 -2.05 4.27 -10.02
N ILE A 134 -3.32 4.64 -9.78
CA ILE A 134 -4.46 4.13 -10.55
C ILE A 134 -4.36 4.53 -12.03
N LYS A 135 -3.99 5.79 -12.31
CA LYS A 135 -3.76 6.27 -13.68
C LYS A 135 -2.61 5.55 -14.39
N GLU A 136 -1.64 5.02 -13.64
CA GLU A 136 -0.53 4.19 -14.14
C GLU A 136 -0.97 2.72 -14.40
N GLY A 137 -2.26 2.40 -14.29
CA GLY A 137 -2.82 1.09 -14.63
C GLY A 137 -2.88 0.09 -13.48
N ARG A 138 -2.62 0.52 -12.23
CA ARG A 138 -2.67 -0.34 -11.05
C ARG A 138 -4.05 -0.33 -10.39
N SER A 139 -4.43 -1.47 -9.84
CA SER A 139 -5.68 -1.59 -9.07
C SER A 139 -5.39 -1.33 -7.59
N VAL A 140 -6.20 -0.48 -6.95
CA VAL A 140 -6.06 -0.17 -5.52
C VAL A 140 -7.35 -0.52 -4.79
N ILE A 141 -7.23 -1.32 -3.74
CA ILE A 141 -8.33 -1.69 -2.84
C ILE A 141 -8.08 -1.01 -1.50
N LEU A 142 -9.12 -0.34 -0.99
CA LEU A 142 -9.05 0.49 0.21
C LEU A 142 -10.12 0.07 1.21
N THR A 143 -9.76 -0.03 2.48
CA THR A 143 -10.71 -0.08 3.59
C THR A 143 -10.69 1.27 4.32
N SER A 144 -11.83 1.66 4.90
CA SER A 144 -11.92 2.88 5.70
C SER A 144 -13.09 2.75 6.68
N HIS A 145 -12.86 3.00 7.96
CA HIS A 145 -13.95 3.12 8.94
C HIS A 145 -14.59 4.53 8.92
N ARG A 146 -13.99 5.50 8.23
CA ARG A 146 -14.58 6.82 8.00
C ARG A 146 -15.34 6.82 6.68
N CYS A 147 -16.55 7.36 6.68
CA CYS A 147 -17.25 7.66 5.44
C CYS A 147 -16.39 8.65 4.64
N LEU A 148 -15.69 8.18 3.61
CA LEU A 148 -15.12 9.07 2.60
C LEU A 148 -16.32 9.86 2.05
N SER A 149 -16.42 11.14 2.39
CA SER A 149 -17.29 12.08 1.71
C SER A 149 -16.71 12.32 0.31
N SER A 150 -16.88 11.33 -0.57
CA SER A 150 -16.44 11.35 -1.96
C SER A 150 -17.55 11.95 -2.83
N HIS A 151 -17.70 13.27 -2.79
CA HIS A 151 -18.27 14.02 -3.92
C HIS A 151 -17.12 14.50 -4.80
N THR A 152 -16.43 13.57 -5.46
CA THR A 152 -15.67 13.76 -6.71
C THR A 152 -14.79 12.53 -6.93
N HIS A 153 -15.05 11.82 -8.03
CA HIS A 153 -14.16 10.82 -8.66
C HIS A 153 -14.23 9.40 -8.11
N THR A 154 -15.37 8.77 -8.35
CA THR A 154 -15.55 7.32 -8.39
C THR A 154 -15.03 6.78 -9.74
N GLN A 155 -13.79 6.30 -9.78
CA GLN A 155 -13.45 5.15 -10.62
C GLN A 155 -13.56 3.93 -9.69
N THR A 156 -14.40 2.98 -10.08
CA THR A 156 -14.96 1.84 -9.33
C THR A 156 -14.28 1.52 -7.99
N LEU A 157 -14.64 2.28 -6.95
CA LEU A 157 -14.39 1.91 -5.56
C LEU A 157 -15.45 0.86 -5.20
N HIS A 158 -15.09 -0.43 -5.25
CA HIS A 158 -15.94 -1.48 -4.68
C HIS A 158 -15.96 -1.30 -3.17
N ARG A 159 -17.03 -0.68 -2.69
CA ARG A 159 -17.32 -0.50 -1.27
C ARG A 159 -17.81 -1.84 -0.72
N CYS A 160 -16.90 -2.66 -0.21
CA CYS A 160 -17.28 -3.90 0.45
C CYS A 160 -17.74 -3.57 1.87
N PHE A 161 -19.05 -3.34 2.06
CA PHE A 161 -19.62 -3.22 3.40
C PHE A 161 -19.72 -4.60 4.01
N SER A 162 -19.04 -4.80 5.14
CA SER A 162 -19.25 -5.94 6.03
C SER A 162 -20.63 -5.82 6.67
N SER A 163 -21.63 -6.40 6.03
CA SER A 163 -22.66 -7.26 6.61
C SER A 163 -23.69 -7.59 5.52
N GLN A 164 -23.66 -8.83 5.04
CA GLN A 164 -24.56 -9.40 4.03
C GLN A 164 -24.38 -8.90 2.58
N GLY A 165 -23.88 -9.81 1.73
CA GLY A 165 -24.44 -10.00 0.39
C GLY A 165 -23.85 -9.18 -0.76
N ILE A 166 -23.21 -9.94 -1.66
CA ILE A 166 -23.22 -9.79 -3.13
C ILE A 166 -22.42 -8.60 -3.71
N CYS A 167 -21.40 -8.94 -4.51
CA CYS A 167 -21.06 -8.21 -5.72
C CYS A 167 -20.71 -9.23 -6.80
N THR A 168 -21.65 -9.45 -7.72
CA THR A 168 -21.40 -9.94 -9.09
C THR A 168 -20.70 -8.88 -9.92
#